data_AF-A0AAV5YL34-F1
#
_entry.id   AF-A0AAV5YL34-F1
#
_cell.length_a   1.000
_cell.length_b   1.000
_cell.length_c   1.000
_cell.angle_alpha   90.00
_cell.angle_beta   90.00
_cell.angle_gamma   90.00
#
_symmetry.space_group_name_H-M   'P 1'
#
loop_
_entity.id
_entity.type
_entity.pdbx_description
1 polymer ?
#
loop_
_entity_poly.entity_id
_entity_poly.type
_entity_poly.pdbx_seq_one_letter_code
_entity_poly.pdbx_strand_id
1 'polypeptide(L)'
;MSEQRYRQERSRIEQGHVKYRDKLKEEGKLFVRDRLKLLLDPGTEFQEDFLFARNQEPDTPADGVVTGVGTVGGRTVAVMANDYTVKAGSWGEKTVQKIVRIQERAQRLQVPLIYLVDAAGGRISEQIKIFPGRFHAGRIFYNEVQLSGVVPQVCILFGPSPAGSAYLPALTDCVIMVDGKASLYVGSPRMVEMAIGEKTTLEDLGGARMHCTVSGCGDVLAASDEEAIDLCRRYLSYLPGSFRERPAAIEAQASKPGRSIEEIVPYDQRKWFDMYEVIDRVVDAGSFFEIKRLFAQEIVVGFARIGGRAVGIVANQPKVKGGVLMVDSSDKAARFISLCNAYNVPLVYLADVSGFMVGTKVERAGIIRHGAKMVFATSQATVPKICVVVRKCYGAGL
;
A
#
# COMPACT_ATOMS: atom_id res chain seq x y z
N MET A 1 -45.95 4.66 -2.48
CA MET A 1 -45.38 4.29 -1.16
C MET A 1 -44.06 3.50 -1.23
N SER A 2 -43.75 2.74 -2.30
CA SER A 2 -42.51 1.94 -2.39
C SER A 2 -41.24 2.76 -2.65
N GLU A 3 -41.29 3.75 -3.54
CA GLU A 3 -40.10 4.52 -3.94
C GLU A 3 -39.62 5.49 -2.85
N GLN A 4 -40.55 6.13 -2.14
CA GLN A 4 -40.22 7.01 -1.01
C GLN A 4 -39.53 6.23 0.12
N ARG A 5 -40.04 5.04 0.46
CA ARG A 5 -39.41 4.16 1.45
C ARG A 5 -38.01 3.71 1.00
N TYR A 6 -37.84 3.37 -0.27
CA TYR A 6 -36.53 3.06 -0.84
C TYR A 6 -35.54 4.22 -0.66
N ARG A 7 -35.93 5.44 -1.03
CA ARG A 7 -35.07 6.64 -0.89
C ARG A 7 -34.75 6.95 0.57
N GLN A 8 -35.72 6.80 1.48
CA GLN A 8 -35.51 6.98 2.92
C GLN A 8 -34.53 5.97 3.50
N GLU A 9 -34.71 4.67 3.20
CA GLU A 9 -33.80 3.63 3.67
C GLU A 9 -32.39 3.78 3.08
N ARG A 10 -32.30 4.12 1.80
CA ARG A 10 -31.03 4.43 1.15
C ARG A 10 -30.30 5.57 1.85
N SER A 11 -30.98 6.70 2.07
CA SER A 11 -30.40 7.86 2.77
C SER A 11 -29.97 7.52 4.20
N ARG A 12 -30.77 6.72 4.93
CA ARG A 12 -30.45 6.24 6.28
C ARG A 12 -29.19 5.38 6.33
N ILE A 13 -28.99 4.50 5.34
CA ILE A 13 -27.79 3.66 5.25
C ILE A 13 -26.59 4.49 4.81
N GLU A 14 -26.78 5.37 3.82
CA GLU A 14 -25.69 6.18 3.26
C GLU A 14 -25.09 7.16 4.29
N GLN A 15 -25.90 7.72 5.20
CA GLN A 15 -25.38 8.63 6.24
C GLN A 15 -24.54 7.95 7.33
N GLY A 16 -24.55 6.62 7.44
CA GLY A 16 -23.88 5.86 8.51
C GLY A 16 -24.49 6.14 9.91
N HIS A 17 -23.80 5.73 10.97
CA HIS A 17 -24.23 6.03 12.34
C HIS A 17 -23.77 7.42 12.76
N VAL A 18 -24.61 8.44 12.50
CA VAL A 18 -24.30 9.86 12.72
C VAL A 18 -23.89 10.21 14.16
N LYS A 19 -24.27 9.41 15.16
CA LYS A 19 -23.86 9.59 16.57
C LYS A 19 -22.35 9.51 16.78
N TYR A 20 -21.59 8.92 15.84
CA TYR A 20 -20.14 8.84 15.91
C TYR A 20 -19.44 10.02 15.22
N ARG A 21 -20.17 11.02 14.71
CA ARG A 21 -19.60 12.15 13.96
C ARG A 21 -18.60 12.96 14.76
N ASP A 22 -19.02 13.42 15.93
CA ASP A 22 -18.18 14.28 16.77
C ASP A 22 -16.96 13.51 17.27
N LYS A 23 -17.16 12.27 17.72
CA LYS A 23 -16.07 11.38 18.15
C LYS A 23 -15.03 11.15 17.04
N LEU A 24 -15.45 10.81 15.83
CA LEU A 24 -14.51 10.59 14.72
C LEU A 24 -13.77 11.88 14.36
N LYS A 25 -14.45 13.03 14.42
CA LYS A 25 -13.82 14.33 14.18
C LYS A 25 -12.76 14.65 15.25
N GLU A 26 -13.02 14.35 16.53
CA GLU A 26 -12.05 14.48 17.62
C GLU A 26 -10.83 13.56 17.42
N GLU A 27 -11.03 12.36 16.89
CA GLU A 27 -9.98 11.42 16.51
C GLU A 27 -9.29 11.78 15.17
N GLY A 28 -9.71 12.88 14.52
CA GLY A 28 -9.21 13.31 13.21
C GLY A 28 -9.55 12.36 12.06
N LYS A 29 -10.54 11.48 12.22
CA LYS A 29 -10.97 10.49 11.23
C LYS A 29 -12.15 10.97 10.40
N LEU A 30 -12.15 10.62 9.12
CA LEU A 30 -13.27 10.87 8.21
C LEU A 30 -14.27 9.71 8.22
N PHE A 31 -15.52 10.00 7.86
CA PHE A 31 -16.51 8.96 7.57
C PHE A 31 -16.13 8.21 6.30
N VAL A 32 -16.51 6.94 6.24
CA VAL A 32 -16.20 6.07 5.10
C VAL A 32 -16.63 6.68 3.75
N ARG A 33 -17.80 7.31 3.68
CA ARG A 33 -18.28 7.93 2.44
C ARG A 33 -17.62 9.27 2.12
N ASP A 34 -17.14 9.98 3.13
CA ASP A 34 -16.36 11.19 2.90
C ASP A 34 -14.96 10.82 2.37
N ARG A 35 -14.36 9.73 2.87
CA ARG A 35 -13.16 9.12 2.26
C ARG A 35 -13.41 8.72 0.80
N LEU A 36 -14.55 8.10 0.49
CA LEU A 36 -14.91 7.74 -0.89
C LEU A 36 -15.08 8.97 -1.80
N LYS A 37 -15.68 10.06 -1.32
CA LYS A 37 -15.82 11.30 -2.10
C LYS A 37 -14.47 11.94 -2.44
N LEU A 38 -13.49 11.85 -1.53
CA LEU A 38 -12.13 12.33 -1.77
C LEU A 38 -11.37 11.42 -2.75
N LEU A 39 -11.61 10.11 -2.66
CA LEU A 39 -10.93 9.13 -3.50
C LEU A 39 -11.44 9.15 -4.94
N LEU A 40 -12.75 9.16 -5.13
CA LEU A 40 -13.41 9.03 -6.44
C LEU A 40 -13.43 10.36 -7.20
N ASP A 41 -13.45 10.28 -8.52
CA ASP A 41 -13.47 11.47 -9.36
C ASP A 41 -14.78 12.26 -9.20
N PRO A 42 -14.73 13.58 -8.98
CA PRO A 42 -15.92 14.41 -8.80
C PRO A 42 -16.89 14.31 -9.98
N GLY A 43 -18.19 14.23 -9.67
CA GLY A 43 -19.26 14.15 -10.68
C GLY A 43 -19.42 12.78 -11.34
N THR A 44 -18.60 11.78 -11.00
CA THR A 44 -18.77 10.41 -11.48
C THR A 44 -19.70 9.59 -10.59
N GLU A 45 -20.41 8.62 -11.17
CA GLU A 45 -21.29 7.72 -10.42
C GLU A 45 -20.47 6.65 -9.69
N PHE A 46 -20.76 6.44 -8.40
CA PHE A 46 -20.29 5.29 -7.65
C PHE A 46 -21.37 4.20 -7.61
N GLN A 47 -21.10 3.07 -8.28
CA GLN A 47 -21.98 1.91 -8.30
C GLN A 47 -21.73 1.06 -7.06
N GLU A 48 -22.37 1.43 -5.96
CA GLU A 48 -22.32 0.65 -4.73
C GLU A 48 -23.07 -0.68 -4.83
N ASP A 49 -22.43 -1.74 -4.36
CA ASP A 49 -22.95 -3.09 -4.33
C ASP A 49 -23.43 -3.46 -2.91
N PHE A 50 -24.55 -4.19 -2.83
CA PHE A 50 -25.11 -4.69 -1.56
C PHE A 50 -25.32 -3.60 -0.49
N LEU A 51 -25.78 -2.40 -0.90
CA LEU A 51 -26.12 -1.30 0.02
C LEU A 51 -27.12 -1.74 1.11
N PHE A 52 -28.17 -2.49 0.72
CA PHE A 52 -29.23 -2.93 1.64
C PHE A 52 -28.90 -4.21 2.43
N ALA A 53 -27.64 -4.65 2.45
CA ALA A 53 -27.24 -5.77 3.31
C ALA A 53 -27.61 -5.45 4.77
N ARG A 54 -28.36 -6.36 5.42
CA ARG A 54 -28.87 -6.21 6.79
C ARG A 54 -29.69 -4.93 7.03
N ASN A 55 -30.39 -4.40 6.01
CA ASN A 55 -31.18 -3.18 6.17
C ASN A 55 -32.27 -3.26 7.26
N GLN A 56 -32.75 -4.47 7.60
CA GLN A 56 -33.71 -4.70 8.68
C GLN A 56 -33.09 -4.64 10.09
N GLU A 57 -31.75 -4.67 10.20
CA GLU A 57 -31.02 -4.54 11.46
C GLU A 57 -30.56 -3.08 11.64
N PRO A 58 -31.07 -2.34 12.65
CA PRO A 58 -30.70 -0.93 12.84
C PRO A 58 -29.20 -0.71 13.10
N ASP A 59 -28.57 -1.68 13.75
CA ASP A 59 -27.20 -1.60 14.27
C ASP A 59 -26.10 -1.95 13.26
N THR A 60 -26.45 -2.62 12.16
CA THR A 60 -25.51 -3.23 11.20
C THR A 60 -25.85 -2.88 9.74
N PRO A 61 -26.24 -1.63 9.41
CA PRO A 61 -26.57 -1.26 8.03
C PRO A 61 -25.38 -1.50 7.10
N ALA A 62 -25.65 -2.05 5.91
CA ALA A 62 -24.64 -2.45 4.92
C ALA A 62 -23.57 -3.44 5.44
N ASP A 63 -23.76 -3.97 6.66
CA ASP A 63 -22.84 -4.80 7.45
C ASP A 63 -21.43 -4.20 7.63
N GLY A 64 -21.35 -2.87 7.80
CA GLY A 64 -20.11 -2.18 8.17
C GLY A 64 -19.01 -2.14 7.10
N VAL A 65 -19.38 -2.35 5.83
CA VAL A 65 -18.49 -2.17 4.68
C VAL A 65 -19.25 -1.60 3.50
N VAL A 66 -18.65 -0.62 2.83
CA VAL A 66 -19.08 -0.10 1.53
C VAL A 66 -18.22 -0.77 0.46
N THR A 67 -18.84 -1.34 -0.57
CA THR A 67 -18.14 -1.97 -1.68
C THR A 67 -18.76 -1.50 -2.98
N GLY A 68 -17.96 -1.23 -4.01
CA GLY A 68 -18.52 -0.77 -5.28
C GLY A 68 -17.47 -0.50 -6.33
N VAL A 69 -17.93 0.00 -7.48
CA VAL A 69 -17.08 0.40 -8.60
C VAL A 69 -17.29 1.88 -8.86
N GLY A 70 -16.19 2.61 -9.07
CA GLY A 70 -16.21 4.03 -9.43
C GLY A 70 -15.02 4.37 -10.31
N THR A 71 -14.68 5.65 -10.38
CA THR A 71 -13.62 6.15 -11.26
C THR A 71 -12.57 6.92 -10.46
N VAL A 72 -11.28 6.68 -10.74
CA VAL A 72 -10.14 7.40 -10.16
C VAL A 72 -9.15 7.76 -11.26
N GLY A 73 -8.94 9.06 -11.48
CA GLY A 73 -8.10 9.55 -12.58
C GLY A 73 -8.59 9.09 -13.95
N GLY A 74 -9.91 9.10 -14.16
CA GLY A 74 -10.56 8.67 -15.40
C GLY A 74 -10.61 7.16 -15.63
N ARG A 75 -10.14 6.34 -14.68
CA ARG A 75 -10.10 4.88 -14.80
C ARG A 75 -11.04 4.21 -13.82
N THR A 76 -11.71 3.16 -14.29
CA THR A 76 -12.54 2.30 -13.45
C THR A 76 -11.71 1.64 -12.36
N VAL A 77 -12.18 1.71 -11.11
CA VAL A 77 -11.59 1.02 -9.96
C VAL A 77 -12.66 0.33 -9.14
N ALA A 78 -12.30 -0.79 -8.54
CA ALA A 78 -13.09 -1.44 -7.51
C ALA A 78 -12.64 -0.93 -6.13
N VAL A 79 -13.59 -0.76 -5.20
CA VAL A 79 -13.32 -0.23 -3.86
C VAL A 79 -13.99 -1.08 -2.81
N MET A 80 -13.25 -1.35 -1.73
CA MET A 80 -13.75 -1.86 -0.46
C MET A 80 -13.40 -0.82 0.61
N ALA A 81 -14.37 -0.41 1.42
CA ALA A 81 -14.16 0.60 2.45
C ALA A 81 -14.91 0.26 3.74
N ASN A 82 -14.19 0.08 4.84
CA ASN A 82 -14.80 -0.20 6.14
C ASN A 82 -15.51 1.02 6.71
N ASP A 83 -16.69 0.79 7.28
CA ASP A 83 -17.39 1.78 8.09
C ASP A 83 -17.15 1.50 9.57
N TYR A 84 -16.21 2.23 10.17
CA TYR A 84 -15.89 2.11 11.60
C TYR A 84 -17.09 2.42 12.50
N THR A 85 -18.05 3.23 12.03
CA THR A 85 -19.22 3.60 12.83
C THR A 85 -20.20 2.44 13.03
N VAL A 86 -20.09 1.38 12.21
CA VAL A 86 -20.95 0.21 12.26
C VAL A 86 -20.17 -0.96 12.88
N LYS A 87 -20.41 -1.21 14.18
CA LYS A 87 -19.71 -2.26 14.97
C LYS A 87 -18.18 -2.23 14.79
N ALA A 88 -17.57 -1.05 14.82
CA ALA A 88 -16.12 -0.84 14.65
C ALA A 88 -15.57 -1.43 13.33
N GLY A 89 -16.37 -1.47 12.27
CA GLY A 89 -15.98 -2.06 10.98
C GLY A 89 -15.74 -3.57 11.02
N SER A 90 -16.15 -4.26 12.10
CA SER A 90 -15.89 -5.69 12.31
C SER A 90 -16.53 -6.57 11.24
N TRP A 91 -15.79 -7.60 10.81
CA TRP A 91 -16.19 -8.47 9.71
C TRP A 91 -17.23 -9.50 10.16
N GLY A 92 -18.49 -9.28 9.77
CA GLY A 92 -19.59 -10.24 9.88
C GLY A 92 -19.81 -11.04 8.60
N GLU A 93 -20.85 -11.87 8.61
CA GLU A 93 -21.22 -12.74 7.48
C GLU A 93 -21.38 -11.98 6.16
N LYS A 94 -22.12 -10.86 6.15
CA LYS A 94 -22.36 -10.09 4.93
C LYS A 94 -21.17 -9.20 4.59
N THR A 95 -20.41 -8.74 5.58
CA THR A 95 -19.14 -8.03 5.36
C THR A 95 -18.21 -8.89 4.48
N VAL A 96 -17.97 -10.14 4.89
CA VAL A 96 -17.10 -11.06 4.16
C VAL A 96 -17.64 -11.35 2.76
N GLN A 97 -18.94 -11.62 2.61
CA GLN A 97 -19.58 -11.84 1.31
C GLN A 97 -19.39 -10.64 0.36
N LYS A 98 -19.55 -9.40 0.87
CA LYS A 98 -19.35 -8.18 0.10
C LYS A 98 -17.90 -8.01 -0.35
N ILE A 99 -16.92 -8.25 0.53
CA ILE A 99 -15.49 -8.17 0.21
C ILE A 99 -15.11 -9.19 -0.86
N VAL A 100 -15.50 -10.46 -0.68
CA VAL A 100 -15.24 -11.52 -1.67
C VAL A 100 -15.86 -11.16 -3.03
N ARG A 101 -17.09 -10.66 -3.04
CA ARG A 101 -17.79 -10.31 -4.27
C ARG A 101 -17.13 -9.15 -5.02
N ILE A 102 -16.65 -8.11 -4.32
CA ILE A 102 -15.98 -7.00 -4.98
C ILE A 102 -14.59 -7.41 -5.51
N GLN A 103 -13.86 -8.28 -4.80
CA GLN A 103 -12.62 -8.89 -5.32
C GLN A 103 -12.86 -9.71 -6.59
N GLU A 104 -13.88 -10.57 -6.59
CA GLU A 104 -14.25 -11.33 -7.79
C GLU A 104 -14.70 -10.43 -8.94
N ARG A 105 -15.35 -9.29 -8.63
CA ARG A 105 -15.72 -8.28 -9.65
C ARG A 105 -14.48 -7.57 -10.19
N ALA A 106 -13.54 -7.17 -9.34
CA ALA A 106 -12.26 -6.58 -9.74
C ALA A 106 -11.47 -7.55 -10.64
N GLN A 107 -11.46 -8.84 -10.29
CA GLN A 107 -10.82 -9.89 -11.09
C GLN A 107 -11.45 -10.01 -12.49
N ARG A 108 -12.79 -10.07 -12.58
CA ARG A 108 -13.50 -10.20 -13.87
C ARG A 108 -13.33 -8.98 -14.75
N LEU A 109 -13.39 -7.79 -14.15
CA LEU A 109 -13.24 -6.52 -14.88
C LEU A 109 -11.77 -6.18 -15.17
N GLN A 110 -10.84 -6.84 -14.49
CA GLN A 110 -9.41 -6.55 -14.51
C GLN A 110 -9.12 -5.07 -14.20
N VAL A 111 -9.69 -4.57 -13.11
CA VAL A 111 -9.52 -3.18 -12.65
C VAL A 111 -8.78 -3.14 -11.31
N PRO A 112 -8.06 -2.04 -11.00
CA PRO A 112 -7.42 -1.87 -9.70
C PRO A 112 -8.40 -2.00 -8.55
N LEU A 113 -7.93 -2.52 -7.41
CA LEU A 113 -8.72 -2.69 -6.21
C LEU A 113 -8.11 -1.92 -5.04
N ILE A 114 -8.89 -1.02 -4.48
CA ILE A 114 -8.49 -0.13 -3.39
C ILE A 114 -9.22 -0.55 -2.12
N TYR A 115 -8.47 -0.83 -1.07
CA TYR A 115 -8.98 -1.20 0.26
C TYR A 115 -8.79 -0.03 1.23
N LEU A 116 -9.88 0.48 1.79
CA LEU A 116 -9.89 1.55 2.80
C LEU A 116 -10.22 0.89 4.14
N VAL A 117 -9.18 0.59 4.91
CA VAL A 117 -9.28 -0.28 6.10
C VAL A 117 -9.33 0.55 7.37
N ASP A 118 -10.35 0.25 8.19
CA ASP A 118 -10.58 0.80 9.52
C ASP A 118 -11.52 -0.17 10.26
N ALA A 119 -10.97 -1.30 10.73
CA ALA A 119 -11.76 -2.45 11.17
C ALA A 119 -11.17 -3.15 12.40
N ALA A 120 -12.03 -3.51 13.36
CA ALA A 120 -11.66 -4.23 14.57
C ALA A 120 -11.45 -5.76 14.39
N GLY A 121 -11.27 -6.23 13.16
CA GLY A 121 -11.11 -7.65 12.83
C GLY A 121 -12.43 -8.42 12.73
N GLY A 122 -12.41 -9.73 13.00
CA GLY A 122 -13.58 -10.61 12.89
C GLY A 122 -14.64 -10.35 13.95
N ARG A 123 -15.93 -10.32 13.57
CA ARG A 123 -17.03 -10.15 14.52
C ARG A 123 -17.22 -11.41 15.37
N ILE A 124 -16.87 -11.32 16.64
CA ILE A 124 -16.82 -12.47 17.57
C ILE A 124 -18.15 -13.23 17.66
N SER A 125 -19.28 -12.53 17.64
CA SER A 125 -20.62 -13.14 17.69
C SER A 125 -20.96 -13.98 16.46
N GLU A 126 -20.18 -13.90 15.38
CA GLU A 126 -20.46 -14.55 14.10
C GLU A 126 -19.31 -15.44 13.60
N GLN A 127 -18.33 -15.77 14.45
CA GLN A 127 -17.12 -16.50 14.05
C GLN A 127 -17.37 -17.77 13.23
N ILE A 128 -18.35 -18.59 13.63
CA ILE A 128 -18.72 -19.82 12.93
C ILE A 128 -19.14 -19.55 11.48
N LYS A 129 -19.77 -18.39 11.22
CA LYS A 129 -20.25 -18.00 9.89
C LYS A 129 -19.16 -17.41 8.99
N ILE A 130 -18.02 -17.00 9.55
CA ILE A 130 -16.98 -16.27 8.80
C ILE A 130 -15.69 -17.08 8.55
N PHE A 131 -15.48 -18.25 9.15
CA PHE A 131 -14.21 -19.01 9.01
C PHE A 131 -14.22 -20.24 8.06
N PRO A 132 -15.20 -21.18 8.10
CA PRO A 132 -15.22 -22.36 7.21
C PRO A 132 -16.15 -22.28 5.96
N GLY A 133 -15.64 -22.06 4.74
CA GLY A 133 -16.47 -22.21 3.51
C GLY A 133 -16.13 -21.27 2.34
N ARG A 134 -16.95 -21.29 1.28
CA ARG A 134 -16.70 -20.52 0.03
C ARG A 134 -16.72 -19.00 0.23
N PHE A 135 -17.61 -18.49 1.08
CA PHE A 135 -17.79 -17.05 1.35
C PHE A 135 -17.25 -16.63 2.72
N HIS A 136 -16.07 -17.13 3.08
CA HIS A 136 -15.47 -16.98 4.40
C HIS A 136 -14.20 -16.14 4.33
N ALA A 137 -13.71 -15.64 5.46
CA ALA A 137 -12.61 -14.68 5.53
C ALA A 137 -11.34 -15.21 4.85
N GLY A 138 -11.06 -16.51 4.90
CA GLY A 138 -9.94 -17.12 4.16
C GLY A 138 -10.01 -16.93 2.64
N ARG A 139 -11.22 -16.80 2.07
CA ARG A 139 -11.40 -16.51 0.64
C ARG A 139 -10.94 -15.11 0.27
N ILE A 140 -10.99 -14.15 1.19
CA ILE A 140 -10.49 -12.79 0.98
C ILE A 140 -9.00 -12.85 0.66
N PHE A 141 -8.22 -13.52 1.52
CA PHE A 141 -6.77 -13.67 1.34
C PHE A 141 -6.41 -14.49 0.11
N TYR A 142 -7.16 -15.57 -0.15
CA TYR A 142 -6.98 -16.35 -1.37
C TYR A 142 -7.15 -15.47 -2.61
N ASN A 143 -8.21 -14.66 -2.67
CA ASN A 143 -8.46 -13.77 -3.79
C ASN A 143 -7.37 -12.70 -3.94
N GLU A 144 -6.88 -12.11 -2.85
CA GLU A 144 -5.76 -11.15 -2.89
C GLU A 144 -4.51 -11.76 -3.54
N VAL A 145 -4.20 -13.01 -3.19
CA VAL A 145 -3.10 -13.76 -3.80
C VAL A 145 -3.37 -14.04 -5.29
N GLN A 146 -4.61 -14.37 -5.67
CA GLN A 146 -4.96 -14.56 -7.09
C GLN A 146 -4.95 -13.25 -7.90
N LEU A 147 -5.14 -12.10 -7.25
CA LEU A 147 -5.10 -10.77 -7.86
C LEU A 147 -3.68 -10.19 -7.93
N SER A 148 -2.75 -10.71 -7.12
CA SER A 148 -1.36 -10.25 -7.06
C SER A 148 -0.68 -10.33 -8.43
N GLY A 149 -0.19 -9.19 -8.93
CA GLY A 149 0.42 -9.09 -10.25
C GLY A 149 -0.57 -9.18 -11.43
N VAL A 150 -1.88 -9.19 -11.17
CA VAL A 150 -2.94 -9.18 -12.19
C VAL A 150 -3.57 -7.79 -12.27
N VAL A 151 -4.01 -7.25 -11.13
CA VAL A 151 -4.52 -5.88 -11.02
C VAL A 151 -3.80 -5.18 -9.86
N PRO A 152 -3.53 -3.87 -9.91
CA PRO A 152 -2.95 -3.18 -8.77
C PRO A 152 -3.87 -3.25 -7.54
N GLN A 153 -3.30 -3.63 -6.40
CA GLN A 153 -3.97 -3.70 -5.11
C GLN A 153 -3.33 -2.70 -4.15
N VAL A 154 -4.11 -1.72 -3.67
CA VAL A 154 -3.62 -0.69 -2.74
C VAL A 154 -4.45 -0.74 -1.46
N CYS A 155 -3.78 -0.76 -0.32
CA CYS A 155 -4.42 -0.69 0.98
C CYS A 155 -4.08 0.64 1.67
N ILE A 156 -5.11 1.36 2.09
CA ILE A 156 -4.99 2.56 2.92
C ILE A 156 -5.55 2.23 4.30
N LEU A 157 -4.73 2.32 5.33
CA LEU A 157 -5.12 2.07 6.71
C LEU A 157 -5.35 3.41 7.39
N PHE A 158 -6.60 3.64 7.77
CA PHE A 158 -7.01 4.82 8.53
C PHE A 158 -7.19 4.53 10.03
N GLY A 159 -7.01 3.27 10.42
CA GLY A 159 -7.27 2.80 11.77
C GLY A 159 -6.74 1.39 12.01
N PRO A 160 -7.26 0.70 13.03
CA PRO A 160 -6.78 -0.62 13.38
C PRO A 160 -7.14 -1.65 12.29
N SER A 161 -6.29 -2.68 12.19
CA SER A 161 -6.57 -3.93 11.50
C SER A 161 -5.88 -5.09 12.24
N PRO A 162 -6.53 -5.67 13.27
CA PRO A 162 -5.93 -6.67 14.13
C PRO A 162 -6.12 -8.11 13.63
N ALA A 163 -5.28 -9.01 14.16
CA ALA A 163 -5.38 -10.46 13.97
C ALA A 163 -5.48 -10.85 12.49
N GLY A 164 -6.54 -11.57 12.10
CA GLY A 164 -6.73 -12.01 10.73
C GLY A 164 -6.84 -10.86 9.71
N SER A 165 -7.42 -9.71 10.08
CA SER A 165 -7.55 -8.60 9.12
C SER A 165 -6.20 -7.93 8.83
N ALA A 166 -5.17 -8.14 9.67
CA ALA A 166 -3.83 -7.63 9.44
C ALA A 166 -3.18 -8.23 8.17
N TYR A 167 -3.62 -9.41 7.74
CA TYR A 167 -3.12 -10.05 6.51
C TYR A 167 -3.62 -9.38 5.23
N LEU A 168 -4.77 -8.71 5.24
CA LEU A 168 -5.29 -8.01 4.06
C LEU A 168 -4.29 -6.94 3.59
N PRO A 169 -3.88 -5.96 4.42
CA PRO A 169 -2.82 -5.02 4.04
C PRO A 169 -1.53 -5.69 3.57
N ALA A 170 -1.06 -6.70 4.31
CA ALA A 170 0.22 -7.36 4.05
C ALA A 170 0.28 -8.10 2.70
N LEU A 171 -0.87 -8.42 2.09
CA LEU A 171 -0.96 -9.12 0.81
C LEU A 171 -1.16 -8.17 -0.38
N THR A 172 -1.31 -6.86 -0.15
CA THR A 172 -1.45 -5.86 -1.22
C THR A 172 -0.09 -5.43 -1.80
N ASP A 173 -0.13 -4.64 -2.88
CA ASP A 173 1.08 -4.14 -3.55
C ASP A 173 1.68 -2.92 -2.85
N CYS A 174 0.85 -2.11 -2.20
CA CYS A 174 1.24 -0.91 -1.47
C CYS A 174 0.33 -0.66 -0.26
N VAL A 175 0.94 -0.46 0.90
CA VAL A 175 0.30 -0.18 2.19
C VAL A 175 0.59 1.25 2.63
N ILE A 176 -0.42 2.11 2.54
CA ILE A 176 -0.38 3.49 3.02
C ILE A 176 -0.98 3.52 4.43
N MET A 177 -0.24 4.02 5.41
CA MET A 177 -0.68 4.05 6.81
C MET A 177 -0.75 5.49 7.32
N VAL A 178 -1.85 5.86 7.98
CA VAL A 178 -2.01 7.18 8.60
C VAL A 178 -1.33 7.20 9.98
N ASP A 179 -0.38 8.11 10.15
CA ASP A 179 0.43 8.29 11.37
C ASP A 179 -0.47 8.58 12.59
N GLY A 180 -0.15 7.96 13.73
CA GLY A 180 -0.91 8.06 14.97
C GLY A 180 -2.33 7.47 14.96
N LYS A 181 -2.81 6.88 13.86
CA LYS A 181 -4.14 6.26 13.76
C LYS A 181 -4.10 4.81 13.34
N ALA A 182 -3.30 4.49 12.33
CA ALA A 182 -3.26 3.17 11.73
C ALA A 182 -2.45 2.19 12.57
N SER A 183 -2.93 0.94 12.68
CA SER A 183 -2.18 -0.10 13.37
C SER A 183 -2.43 -1.50 12.85
N LEU A 184 -1.38 -2.32 12.81
CA LEU A 184 -1.42 -3.75 12.44
C LEU A 184 -0.79 -4.58 13.53
N TYR A 185 -1.44 -5.65 13.96
CA TYR A 185 -0.86 -6.59 14.93
C TYR A 185 -1.62 -7.90 14.91
N VAL A 186 -0.93 -9.02 15.16
CA VAL A 186 -1.55 -10.33 15.27
C VAL A 186 -2.30 -10.48 16.60
N GLY A 187 -1.71 -9.99 17.69
CA GLY A 187 -2.30 -9.94 19.02
C GLY A 187 -2.23 -8.53 19.59
N SER A 188 -3.23 -8.11 20.36
CA SER A 188 -3.20 -6.80 21.01
C SER A 188 -2.11 -6.71 22.08
N PRO A 189 -1.68 -5.51 22.52
CA PRO A 189 -0.71 -5.37 23.60
C PRO A 189 -1.09 -6.16 24.86
N ARG A 190 -2.39 -6.18 25.20
CA ARG A 190 -2.92 -6.98 26.30
C ARG A 190 -2.73 -8.49 26.09
N MET A 191 -2.91 -8.99 24.86
CA MET A 191 -2.68 -10.40 24.56
C MET A 191 -1.19 -10.76 24.66
N VAL A 192 -0.31 -9.87 24.21
CA VAL A 192 1.15 -10.05 24.32
C VAL A 192 1.58 -10.10 25.78
N GLU A 193 1.10 -9.17 26.61
CA GLU A 193 1.37 -9.14 28.05
C GLU A 193 0.90 -10.43 28.74
N MET A 194 -0.32 -10.88 28.45
CA MET A 194 -0.86 -12.12 29.05
C MET A 194 -0.14 -13.38 28.57
N ALA A 195 0.34 -13.42 27.32
CA ALA A 195 0.94 -14.61 26.73
C ALA A 195 2.42 -14.79 27.11
N ILE A 196 3.20 -13.71 27.12
CA ILE A 196 4.66 -13.76 27.28
C ILE A 196 5.22 -12.75 28.29
N GLY A 197 4.35 -11.96 28.96
CA GLY A 197 4.77 -11.00 29.99
C GLY A 197 5.38 -9.70 29.47
N GLU A 198 5.45 -9.51 28.16
CA GLU A 198 5.99 -8.28 27.55
C GLU A 198 4.96 -7.14 27.63
N LYS A 199 5.38 -6.03 28.24
CA LYS A 199 4.58 -4.79 28.30
C LYS A 199 5.01 -3.86 27.17
N THR A 200 4.05 -3.49 26.32
CA THR A 200 4.27 -2.65 25.16
C THR A 200 3.05 -1.76 24.90
N THR A 201 3.21 -0.73 24.07
CA THR A 201 2.10 0.12 23.62
C THR A 201 1.57 -0.35 22.27
N LEU A 202 0.39 0.14 21.86
CA LEU A 202 -0.13 -0.15 20.51
C LEU A 202 0.76 0.45 19.42
N GLU A 203 1.32 1.63 19.66
CA GLU A 203 2.22 2.31 18.71
C GLU A 203 3.54 1.55 18.56
N ASP A 204 4.14 1.10 19.67
CA ASP A 204 5.38 0.32 19.64
C ASP A 204 5.19 -1.08 19.06
N LEU A 205 4.04 -1.72 19.33
CA LEU A 205 3.75 -3.07 18.87
C LEU A 205 3.32 -3.14 17.41
N GLY A 206 2.57 -2.13 16.95
CA GLY A 206 1.84 -2.23 15.69
C GLY A 206 1.49 -0.89 15.05
N GLY A 207 2.05 0.22 15.50
CA GLY A 207 1.76 1.55 14.98
C GLY A 207 2.28 1.76 13.54
N ALA A 208 1.71 2.76 12.87
CA ALA A 208 2.09 3.14 11.51
C ALA A 208 3.59 3.42 11.39
N ARG A 209 4.15 4.19 12.32
CA ARG A 209 5.56 4.55 12.30
C ARG A 209 6.46 3.33 12.48
N MET A 210 6.11 2.42 13.39
CA MET A 210 6.85 1.17 13.58
C MET A 210 6.86 0.34 12.28
N HIS A 211 5.71 0.17 11.63
CA HIS A 211 5.64 -0.60 10.38
C HIS A 211 6.37 0.04 9.20
N CYS A 212 6.43 1.37 9.14
CA CYS A 212 7.15 2.09 8.09
C CYS A 212 8.66 2.22 8.35
N THR A 213 9.14 2.01 9.58
CA THR A 213 10.56 2.20 9.94
C THR A 213 11.28 0.91 10.33
N VAL A 214 10.58 -0.04 10.96
CA VAL A 214 11.17 -1.25 11.56
C VAL A 214 10.73 -2.51 10.83
N SER A 215 9.42 -2.79 10.76
CA SER A 215 8.96 -4.09 10.22
C SER A 215 8.92 -4.14 8.69
N GLY A 216 8.90 -2.98 8.03
CA GLY A 216 8.71 -2.87 6.58
C GLY A 216 7.34 -3.35 6.10
N CYS A 217 6.30 -3.42 6.94
CA CYS A 217 4.94 -3.76 6.50
C CYS A 217 4.24 -2.54 5.87
N GLY A 218 4.48 -1.34 6.40
CA GLY A 218 4.02 -0.09 5.81
C GLY A 218 4.95 0.38 4.70
N ASP A 219 4.38 0.86 3.59
CA ASP A 219 5.13 1.40 2.44
C ASP A 219 5.24 2.93 2.50
N VAL A 220 4.16 3.59 2.88
CA VAL A 220 4.07 5.05 2.90
C VAL A 220 3.38 5.51 4.19
N LEU A 221 4.02 6.43 4.90
CA LEU A 221 3.47 7.05 6.11
C LEU A 221 2.81 8.39 5.70
N ALA A 222 1.51 8.51 5.92
CA ALA A 222 0.73 9.71 5.65
C ALA A 222 0.38 10.42 6.96
N ALA A 223 0.30 11.74 6.98
CA ALA A 223 -0.04 12.51 8.17
C ALA A 223 -1.56 12.62 8.42
N SER A 224 -2.40 12.37 7.40
CA SER A 224 -3.85 12.55 7.48
C SER A 224 -4.61 11.58 6.55
N ASP A 225 -5.93 11.50 6.74
CA ASP A 225 -6.81 10.70 5.88
C ASP A 225 -6.79 11.26 4.44
N GLU A 226 -6.80 12.59 4.30
CA GLU A 226 -6.77 13.33 3.04
C GLU A 226 -5.46 13.07 2.27
N GLU A 227 -4.32 13.21 2.95
CA GLU A 227 -3.01 12.94 2.34
C GLU A 227 -2.88 11.48 1.92
N ALA A 228 -3.35 10.53 2.75
CA ALA A 228 -3.30 9.11 2.40
C ALA A 228 -4.09 8.79 1.12
N ILE A 229 -5.24 9.44 0.93
CA ILE A 229 -6.06 9.30 -0.27
C ILE A 229 -5.37 9.94 -1.49
N ASP A 230 -4.77 11.12 -1.34
CA ASP A 230 -4.00 11.75 -2.43
C ASP A 230 -2.79 10.90 -2.84
N LEU A 231 -2.06 10.36 -1.88
CA LEU A 231 -0.95 9.43 -2.12
C LEU A 231 -1.41 8.17 -2.86
N CYS A 232 -2.58 7.63 -2.54
CA CYS A 232 -3.16 6.51 -3.28
C CYS A 232 -3.47 6.89 -4.73
N ARG A 233 -4.09 8.05 -4.98
CA ARG A 233 -4.37 8.55 -6.34
C ARG A 233 -3.08 8.73 -7.13
N ARG A 234 -2.05 9.30 -6.49
CA ARG A 234 -0.72 9.50 -7.08
C ARG A 234 -0.02 8.17 -7.38
N TYR A 235 -0.03 7.21 -6.45
CA TYR A 235 0.52 5.86 -6.66
C TYR A 235 -0.13 5.17 -7.87
N LEU A 236 -1.47 5.17 -7.94
CA LEU A 236 -2.20 4.56 -9.05
C LEU A 236 -1.87 5.20 -10.40
N SER A 237 -1.45 6.47 -10.43
CA SER A 237 -1.08 7.16 -11.68
C SER A 237 0.17 6.59 -12.36
N TYR A 238 1.00 5.81 -11.65
CA TYR A 238 2.19 5.16 -12.22
C TYR A 238 1.92 3.74 -12.73
N LEU A 239 0.75 3.17 -12.41
CA LEU A 239 0.40 1.80 -12.73
C LEU A 239 -0.69 1.72 -13.80
N PRO A 240 -0.72 0.66 -14.62
CA PRO A 240 -1.81 0.39 -15.56
C PRO A 240 -3.10 -0.05 -14.84
N GLY A 241 -4.20 -0.24 -15.57
CA GLY A 241 -5.42 -0.84 -15.00
C GLY A 241 -5.23 -2.31 -14.64
N SER A 242 -4.43 -3.03 -15.44
CA SER A 242 -4.07 -4.43 -15.22
C SER A 242 -2.71 -4.77 -15.83
N PHE A 243 -2.21 -5.98 -15.53
CA PHE A 243 -0.97 -6.53 -16.08
C PHE A 243 -0.93 -6.65 -17.62
N ARG A 244 -2.07 -6.53 -18.31
CA ARG A 244 -2.16 -6.60 -19.77
C ARG A 244 -1.82 -5.28 -20.46
N GLU A 245 -1.83 -4.19 -19.69
CA GLU A 245 -1.65 -2.84 -20.19
C GLU A 245 -0.29 -2.29 -19.73
N ARG A 246 0.17 -1.22 -20.39
CA ARG A 246 1.32 -0.44 -19.96
C ARG A 246 0.85 0.82 -19.24
N PRO A 247 1.64 1.37 -18.30
CA PRO A 247 1.33 2.67 -17.71
C PRO A 247 1.11 3.75 -18.77
N ALA A 248 0.11 4.59 -18.56
CA ALA A 248 -0.15 5.73 -19.44
C ALA A 248 0.99 6.75 -19.35
N ALA A 249 1.40 7.28 -20.50
CA ALA A 249 2.28 8.44 -20.55
C ALA A 249 1.47 9.72 -20.26
N ILE A 250 2.12 10.70 -19.64
CA ILE A 250 1.58 12.04 -19.44
C ILE A 250 2.48 13.07 -20.14
N GLU A 251 2.12 14.34 -20.05
CA GLU A 251 2.99 15.43 -20.48
C GLU A 251 4.32 15.43 -19.70
N ALA A 252 5.42 15.49 -20.42
CA ALA A 252 6.76 15.50 -19.84
C ALA A 252 7.03 16.82 -19.13
N GLN A 253 7.76 16.76 -18.02
CA GLN A 253 8.30 17.93 -17.35
C GLN A 253 9.82 17.89 -17.38
N ALA A 254 10.46 19.05 -17.50
CA ALA A 254 11.91 19.14 -17.34
C ALA A 254 12.34 18.63 -15.95
N SER A 255 13.54 18.06 -15.85
CA SER A 255 14.09 17.68 -14.55
C SER A 255 14.35 18.91 -13.68
N LYS A 256 14.38 18.74 -12.35
CA LYS A 256 14.54 19.87 -11.44
C LYS A 256 15.89 20.56 -11.70
N PRO A 257 15.94 21.90 -11.85
CA PRO A 257 17.20 22.62 -11.98
C PRO A 257 18.04 22.48 -10.71
N GLY A 258 19.36 22.55 -10.85
CA GLY A 258 20.28 22.41 -9.73
C GLY A 258 21.70 22.16 -10.21
N ARG A 259 22.55 21.71 -9.28
CA ARG A 259 23.93 21.29 -9.56
C ARG A 259 23.97 20.23 -10.65
N SER A 260 25.08 20.19 -11.38
CA SER A 260 25.31 19.13 -12.36
C SER A 260 25.58 17.80 -11.65
N ILE A 261 25.42 16.68 -12.36
CA ILE A 261 25.67 15.35 -11.76
C ILE A 261 27.15 15.22 -11.35
N GLU A 262 28.06 15.82 -12.12
CA GLU A 262 29.50 15.87 -11.85
C GLU A 262 29.83 16.63 -10.55
N GLU A 263 29.05 17.65 -10.21
CA GLU A 263 29.19 18.40 -8.96
C GLU A 263 28.59 17.66 -7.76
N ILE A 264 27.56 16.84 -8.00
CA ILE A 264 26.88 16.04 -6.95
C ILE A 264 27.73 14.83 -6.57
N VAL A 265 28.30 14.13 -7.55
CA VAL A 265 29.00 12.85 -7.37
C VAL A 265 30.50 13.09 -7.21
N PRO A 266 31.07 12.98 -5.99
CA PRO A 266 32.49 13.24 -5.78
C PRO A 266 33.36 12.10 -6.36
N TYR A 267 34.47 12.48 -7.00
CA TYR A 267 35.51 11.55 -7.46
C TYR A 267 36.14 10.75 -6.32
N ASP A 268 36.33 11.35 -5.14
CA ASP A 268 36.81 10.62 -3.94
C ASP A 268 35.71 9.68 -3.42
N GLN A 269 35.90 8.38 -3.62
CA GLN A 269 34.94 7.33 -3.25
C GLN A 269 34.67 7.24 -1.74
N ARG A 270 35.51 7.84 -0.89
CA ARG A 270 35.30 7.89 0.56
C ARG A 270 34.28 8.95 0.96
N LYS A 271 34.01 9.93 0.10
CA LYS A 271 32.98 10.95 0.31
C LYS A 271 31.64 10.40 -0.14
N TRP A 272 30.59 10.56 0.66
CA TRP A 272 29.24 10.22 0.24
C TRP A 272 28.61 11.40 -0.51
N PHE A 273 27.54 11.11 -1.25
CA PHE A 273 26.63 12.11 -1.82
C PHE A 273 25.20 11.65 -1.57
N ASP A 274 24.24 12.53 -1.84
CA ASP A 274 22.83 12.22 -1.69
C ASP A 274 22.23 11.75 -3.03
N MET A 275 21.86 10.47 -3.13
CA MET A 275 21.31 9.90 -4.36
C MET A 275 19.99 10.56 -4.80
N TYR A 276 19.24 11.19 -3.89
CA TYR A 276 18.05 11.96 -4.27
C TYR A 276 18.37 13.12 -5.19
N GLU A 277 19.54 13.76 -5.03
CA GLU A 277 19.96 14.85 -5.92
C GLU A 277 20.17 14.33 -7.35
N VAL A 278 20.75 13.14 -7.51
CA VAL A 278 20.92 12.51 -8.83
C VAL A 278 19.56 12.14 -9.42
N ILE A 279 18.67 11.53 -8.63
CA ILE A 279 17.30 11.19 -9.08
C ILE A 279 16.58 12.44 -9.59
N ASP A 280 16.61 13.55 -8.83
CA ASP A 280 15.97 14.82 -9.17
C ASP A 280 16.50 15.45 -10.48
N ARG A 281 17.75 15.14 -10.88
CA ARG A 281 18.33 15.59 -12.14
C ARG A 281 17.95 14.72 -13.34
N VAL A 282 17.55 13.47 -13.10
CA VAL A 282 17.24 12.48 -14.14
C VAL A 282 15.74 12.41 -14.44
N VAL A 283 14.89 12.48 -13.42
CA VAL A 283 13.45 12.29 -13.56
C VAL A 283 12.72 13.61 -13.80
N ASP A 284 11.54 13.53 -14.40
CA ASP A 284 10.62 14.66 -14.59
C ASP A 284 10.31 15.31 -13.24
N ALA A 285 10.38 16.64 -13.15
CA ALA A 285 10.21 17.35 -11.88
C ALA A 285 8.88 17.01 -11.19
N GLY A 286 8.95 16.75 -9.87
CA GLY A 286 7.78 16.42 -9.05
C GLY A 286 7.22 15.00 -9.26
N SER A 287 7.82 14.19 -10.14
CA SER A 287 7.32 12.85 -10.46
C SER A 287 7.78 11.75 -9.50
N PHE A 288 8.79 11.97 -8.65
CA PHE A 288 9.27 10.90 -7.78
C PHE A 288 8.28 10.60 -6.64
N PHE A 289 7.78 9.35 -6.62
CA PHE A 289 6.95 8.76 -5.57
C PHE A 289 7.74 7.63 -4.92
N GLU A 290 8.29 7.89 -3.75
CA GLU A 290 9.14 6.95 -3.04
C GLU A 290 8.33 5.90 -2.26
N ILE A 291 8.80 4.66 -2.28
CA ILE A 291 8.21 3.54 -1.52
C ILE A 291 9.18 3.10 -0.43
N LYS A 292 8.66 2.90 0.77
CA LYS A 292 9.42 2.53 1.97
C LYS A 292 10.54 3.51 2.29
N ARG A 293 10.26 4.82 2.17
CA ARG A 293 11.24 5.89 2.46
C ARG A 293 11.92 5.77 3.81
N LEU A 294 11.18 5.30 4.81
CA LEU A 294 11.66 5.21 6.19
C LEU A 294 12.32 3.87 6.54
N PHE A 295 12.23 2.86 5.69
CA PHE A 295 12.73 1.49 5.92
C PHE A 295 13.86 1.13 4.95
N ALA A 296 14.93 0.51 5.46
CA ALA A 296 16.12 0.13 4.68
C ALA A 296 16.63 1.28 3.80
N GLN A 297 16.94 2.42 4.43
CA GLN A 297 17.22 3.70 3.77
C GLN A 297 18.51 3.72 2.93
N GLU A 298 19.37 2.69 3.06
CA GLU A 298 20.53 2.46 2.19
C GLU A 298 20.16 2.11 0.74
N ILE A 299 18.90 1.78 0.46
CA ILE A 299 18.36 1.62 -0.89
C ILE A 299 17.09 2.44 -1.06
N VAL A 300 17.01 3.18 -2.16
CA VAL A 300 15.86 3.98 -2.56
C VAL A 300 15.13 3.22 -3.65
N VAL A 301 13.82 3.06 -3.47
CA VAL A 301 12.93 2.50 -4.50
C VAL A 301 11.70 3.39 -4.64
N GLY A 302 11.18 3.50 -5.86
CA GLY A 302 10.01 4.34 -6.08
C GLY A 302 9.68 4.51 -7.56
N PHE A 303 8.49 4.99 -7.83
CA PHE A 303 8.07 5.33 -9.18
C PHE A 303 8.47 6.76 -9.53
N ALA A 304 8.80 6.99 -10.79
CA ALA A 304 9.06 8.31 -11.34
C ALA A 304 8.53 8.40 -12.76
N ARG A 305 8.73 9.55 -13.41
CA ARG A 305 8.57 9.66 -14.87
C ARG A 305 9.85 10.19 -15.51
N ILE A 306 10.12 9.71 -16.72
CA ILE A 306 11.17 10.25 -17.61
C ILE A 306 10.52 10.47 -18.97
N GLY A 307 10.47 11.72 -19.42
CA GLY A 307 9.79 12.08 -20.66
C GLY A 307 8.30 11.71 -20.64
N GLY A 308 7.65 11.92 -19.50
CA GLY A 308 6.23 11.64 -19.27
C GLY A 308 5.87 10.16 -19.05
N ARG A 309 6.84 9.24 -19.17
CA ARG A 309 6.60 7.78 -19.07
C ARG A 309 6.96 7.27 -17.68
N ALA A 310 6.09 6.45 -17.08
CA ALA A 310 6.36 5.85 -15.78
C ALA A 310 7.58 4.92 -15.81
N VAL A 311 8.45 5.04 -14.82
CA VAL A 311 9.63 4.19 -14.60
C VAL A 311 9.74 3.84 -13.11
N GLY A 312 10.28 2.66 -12.79
CA GLY A 312 10.68 2.28 -11.45
C GLY A 312 12.16 2.58 -11.24
N ILE A 313 12.49 3.32 -10.18
CA ILE A 313 13.86 3.64 -9.78
C ILE A 313 14.29 2.65 -8.70
N VAL A 314 15.48 2.07 -8.86
CA VAL A 314 16.18 1.31 -7.80
C VAL A 314 17.57 1.90 -7.66
N ALA A 315 17.87 2.52 -6.53
CA ALA A 315 19.09 3.31 -6.38
C ALA A 315 19.74 3.08 -5.01
N ASN A 316 21.06 2.89 -4.98
CA ASN A 316 21.80 2.85 -3.71
C ASN A 316 21.89 4.26 -3.12
N GLN A 317 21.79 4.40 -1.80
CA GLN A 317 21.93 5.68 -1.10
C GLN A 317 23.25 5.70 -0.32
N PRO A 318 24.33 6.29 -0.87
CA PRO A 318 25.66 6.25 -0.26
C PRO A 318 25.74 6.98 1.07
N LYS A 319 24.85 7.96 1.30
CA LYS A 319 24.73 8.70 2.57
C LYS A 319 24.29 7.80 3.73
N VAL A 320 23.66 6.66 3.45
CA VAL A 320 23.18 5.71 4.46
C VAL A 320 23.96 4.40 4.33
N LYS A 321 24.75 4.06 5.35
CA LYS A 321 25.58 2.84 5.39
C LYS A 321 26.45 2.63 4.14
N GLY A 322 26.83 3.71 3.45
CA GLY A 322 27.63 3.63 2.23
C GLY A 322 26.91 3.06 1.00
N GLY A 323 25.59 2.85 1.06
CA GLY A 323 24.80 2.23 -0.02
C GLY A 323 24.93 0.71 -0.11
N VAL A 324 25.44 0.07 0.94
CA VAL A 324 25.64 -1.39 1.02
C VAL A 324 24.30 -2.14 1.04
N LEU A 325 24.23 -3.32 0.42
CA LEU A 325 23.03 -4.15 0.47
C LEU A 325 22.96 -4.97 1.77
N MET A 326 21.85 -4.84 2.48
CA MET A 326 21.47 -5.51 3.73
C MET A 326 20.25 -6.41 3.51
N VAL A 327 19.95 -7.30 4.48
CA VAL A 327 18.78 -8.20 4.48
C VAL A 327 17.49 -7.48 4.08
N ASP A 328 17.16 -6.39 4.78
CA ASP A 328 15.93 -5.63 4.58
C ASP A 328 15.90 -4.90 3.23
N SER A 329 17.04 -4.30 2.84
CA SER A 329 17.17 -3.61 1.55
C SER A 329 17.01 -4.56 0.36
N SER A 330 17.47 -5.82 0.49
CA SER A 330 17.28 -6.85 -0.53
C SER A 330 15.82 -7.25 -0.68
N ASP A 331 15.09 -7.42 0.42
CA ASP A 331 13.65 -7.71 0.39
C ASP A 331 12.86 -6.53 -0.19
N LYS A 332 13.19 -5.29 0.23
CA LYS A 332 12.60 -4.04 -0.27
C LYS A 332 12.76 -3.92 -1.79
N ALA A 333 13.98 -4.07 -2.30
CA ALA A 333 14.23 -3.97 -3.74
C ALA A 333 13.62 -5.14 -4.52
N ALA A 334 13.74 -6.37 -4.03
CA ALA A 334 13.19 -7.54 -4.71
C ALA A 334 11.67 -7.40 -4.94
N ARG A 335 10.92 -7.02 -3.90
CA ARG A 335 9.46 -6.81 -4.01
C ARG A 335 9.13 -5.70 -5.01
N PHE A 336 9.83 -4.57 -4.97
CA PHE A 336 9.59 -3.46 -5.88
C PHE A 336 9.93 -3.79 -7.34
N ILE A 337 11.02 -4.52 -7.59
CA ILE A 337 11.41 -5.00 -8.93
C ILE A 337 10.35 -5.94 -9.49
N SER A 338 9.90 -6.92 -8.69
CA SER A 338 8.82 -7.83 -9.09
C SER A 338 7.52 -7.08 -9.38
N LEU A 339 7.19 -6.04 -8.59
CA LEU A 339 6.02 -5.19 -8.80
C LEU A 339 6.08 -4.45 -10.14
N CYS A 340 7.21 -3.79 -10.42
CA CYS A 340 7.42 -3.10 -11.69
C CYS A 340 7.29 -4.05 -12.87
N ASN A 341 7.89 -5.24 -12.75
CA ASN A 341 7.82 -6.26 -13.77
C ASN A 341 6.38 -6.75 -14.03
N ALA A 342 5.61 -6.99 -12.97
CA ALA A 342 4.23 -7.46 -13.08
C ALA A 342 3.31 -6.46 -13.81
N TYR A 343 3.58 -5.17 -13.67
CA TYR A 343 2.76 -4.10 -14.23
C TYR A 343 3.41 -3.34 -15.40
N ASN A 344 4.37 -3.99 -16.08
CA ASN A 344 5.02 -3.47 -17.28
C ASN A 344 5.71 -2.11 -17.10
N VAL A 345 6.20 -1.81 -15.89
CA VAL A 345 6.94 -0.58 -15.59
C VAL A 345 8.43 -0.83 -15.84
N PRO A 346 9.09 -0.09 -16.76
CA PRO A 346 10.53 -0.19 -16.97
C PRO A 346 11.33 0.14 -15.70
N LEU A 347 12.49 -0.48 -15.55
CA LEU A 347 13.37 -0.28 -14.40
C LEU A 347 14.62 0.51 -14.77
N VAL A 348 14.95 1.49 -13.94
CA VAL A 348 16.20 2.25 -13.99
C VAL A 348 16.95 2.03 -12.69
N TYR A 349 18.15 1.45 -12.81
CA TYR A 349 19.06 1.23 -11.70
C TYR A 349 20.09 2.37 -11.67
N LEU A 350 20.23 3.03 -10.51
CA LEU A 350 21.29 4.00 -10.25
C LEU A 350 22.27 3.41 -9.23
N ALA A 351 23.31 2.77 -9.74
CA ALA A 351 24.21 1.95 -8.93
C ALA A 351 25.37 2.78 -8.33
N ASP A 352 25.42 2.83 -7.00
CA ASP A 352 26.61 3.23 -6.22
C ASP A 352 26.80 2.25 -5.05
N VAL A 353 27.07 0.99 -5.38
CA VAL A 353 27.06 -0.15 -4.46
C VAL A 353 28.46 -0.69 -4.22
N SER A 354 28.82 -0.85 -2.95
CA SER A 354 30.09 -1.48 -2.55
C SER A 354 30.01 -3.00 -2.39
N GLY A 355 28.82 -3.58 -2.53
CA GLY A 355 28.52 -5.00 -2.37
C GLY A 355 27.44 -5.25 -1.32
N PHE A 356 27.35 -6.51 -0.87
CA PHE A 356 26.54 -6.92 0.28
C PHE A 356 27.30 -6.71 1.59
N MET A 357 26.56 -6.46 2.67
CA MET A 357 27.14 -6.38 4.00
C MET A 357 27.70 -7.74 4.43
N VAL A 358 28.85 -7.71 5.08
CA VAL A 358 29.53 -8.90 5.61
C VAL A 358 29.48 -8.93 7.14
N GLY A 359 29.51 -10.14 7.71
CA GLY A 359 29.67 -10.34 9.15
C GLY A 359 28.63 -11.28 9.76
N THR A 360 28.96 -11.86 10.91
CA THR A 360 28.17 -12.94 11.55
C THR A 360 26.71 -12.58 11.79
N LYS A 361 26.39 -11.30 12.07
CA LYS A 361 25.01 -10.86 12.31
C LYS A 361 24.13 -10.98 11.06
N VAL A 362 24.62 -10.51 9.91
CA VAL A 362 23.85 -10.55 8.65
C VAL A 362 23.81 -11.97 8.08
N GLU A 363 24.86 -12.77 8.29
CA GLU A 363 24.86 -14.19 7.96
C GLU A 363 23.80 -14.97 8.75
N ARG A 364 23.71 -14.75 10.08
CA ARG A 364 22.67 -15.37 10.93
C ARG A 364 21.27 -14.90 10.58
N ALA A 365 21.11 -13.65 10.13
CA ALA A 365 19.84 -13.15 9.62
C ALA A 365 19.48 -13.75 8.23
N GLY A 366 20.42 -14.41 7.56
CA GLY A 366 20.22 -15.08 6.28
C GLY A 366 20.46 -14.18 5.06
N ILE A 367 21.45 -13.30 5.10
CA ILE A 367 21.77 -12.38 3.99
C ILE A 367 21.88 -13.07 2.63
N ILE A 368 22.39 -14.30 2.57
CA ILE A 368 22.48 -15.07 1.31
C ILE A 368 21.09 -15.29 0.70
N ARG A 369 20.13 -15.84 1.46
CA ARG A 369 18.77 -16.12 0.95
C ARG A 369 17.96 -14.85 0.68
N HIS A 370 18.22 -13.78 1.43
CA HIS A 370 17.55 -12.49 1.23
C HIS A 370 18.12 -11.74 0.02
N GLY A 371 19.45 -11.67 -0.11
CA GLY A 371 20.14 -11.11 -1.27
C GLY A 371 19.78 -11.83 -2.56
N ALA A 372 19.67 -13.16 -2.52
CA ALA A 372 19.25 -13.97 -3.66
C ALA A 372 17.87 -13.57 -4.22
N LYS A 373 16.96 -13.01 -3.41
CA LYS A 373 15.66 -12.53 -3.91
C LYS A 373 15.81 -11.34 -4.85
N MET A 374 16.73 -10.42 -4.57
CA MET A 374 16.99 -9.27 -5.44
C MET A 374 17.62 -9.71 -6.76
N VAL A 375 18.57 -10.66 -6.70
CA VAL A 375 19.16 -11.30 -7.89
C VAL A 375 18.05 -11.96 -8.71
N PHE A 376 17.23 -12.80 -8.07
CA PHE A 376 16.11 -13.48 -8.71
C PHE A 376 15.15 -12.51 -9.39
N ALA A 377 14.69 -11.46 -8.68
CA ALA A 377 13.77 -10.47 -9.21
C ALA A 377 14.37 -9.72 -10.42
N THR A 378 15.64 -9.33 -10.35
CA THR A 378 16.34 -8.62 -11.42
C THR A 378 16.52 -9.51 -12.66
N SER A 379 16.90 -10.77 -12.46
CA SER A 379 17.10 -11.76 -13.53
C SER A 379 15.78 -12.17 -14.18
N GLN A 380 14.71 -12.36 -13.40
CA GLN A 380 13.39 -12.76 -13.89
C GLN A 380 12.69 -11.61 -14.64
N ALA A 381 12.93 -10.36 -14.27
CA ALA A 381 12.24 -9.22 -14.86
C ALA A 381 12.45 -9.17 -16.39
N THR A 382 11.37 -9.05 -17.15
CA THR A 382 11.35 -8.99 -18.62
C THR A 382 11.02 -7.60 -19.15
N VAL A 383 10.60 -6.68 -18.27
CA VAL A 383 10.50 -5.25 -18.60
C VAL A 383 11.85 -4.67 -19.01
N PRO A 384 11.89 -3.56 -19.77
CA PRO A 384 13.15 -2.89 -20.08
C PRO A 384 13.89 -2.50 -18.80
N LYS A 385 15.20 -2.77 -18.78
CA LYS A 385 16.09 -2.49 -17.65
C LYS A 385 17.25 -1.63 -18.15
N ILE A 386 17.46 -0.48 -17.53
CA ILE A 386 18.61 0.40 -17.77
C ILE A 386 19.39 0.48 -16.47
N CYS A 387 20.69 0.23 -16.50
CA CYS A 387 21.57 0.40 -15.35
C CYS A 387 22.58 1.49 -15.66
N VAL A 388 22.60 2.51 -14.80
CA VAL A 388 23.62 3.57 -14.81
C VAL A 388 24.49 3.35 -13.60
N VAL A 389 25.74 2.98 -13.84
CA VAL A 389 26.77 2.94 -12.80
C VAL A 389 27.16 4.39 -12.51
N VAL A 390 26.70 4.92 -11.37
CA VAL A 390 26.95 6.30 -10.96
C VAL A 390 28.37 6.46 -10.43
N ARG A 391 28.85 5.50 -9.63
CA ARG A 391 30.22 5.52 -9.10
C ARG A 391 30.78 4.14 -8.74
N LYS A 392 30.44 3.56 -7.59
CA LYS A 392 30.91 2.24 -7.15
C LYS A 392 30.01 1.16 -7.71
N CYS A 393 30.61 0.07 -8.18
CA CYS A 393 29.89 -1.14 -8.55
C CYS A 393 30.85 -2.32 -8.43
N TYR A 394 30.85 -2.98 -7.27
CA TYR A 394 31.82 -4.02 -6.94
C TYR A 394 31.17 -5.38 -6.67
N GLY A 395 31.85 -6.44 -7.13
CA GLY A 395 31.53 -7.83 -6.80
C GLY A 395 30.08 -8.19 -7.10
N ALA A 396 29.44 -8.89 -6.16
CA ALA A 396 28.04 -9.30 -6.26
C ALA A 396 27.01 -8.15 -6.25
N GLY A 397 27.47 -6.89 -6.12
CA GLY A 397 26.61 -5.73 -6.29
C GLY A 397 26.35 -5.34 -7.76
N LEU A 398 27.17 -5.83 -8.70
CA LEU A 398 26.92 -5.76 -10.15
C LEU A 398 25.94 -6.87 -10.55
#